data_AF-A0A4Q3CWE6-F1
#
_entry.id   AF-A0A4Q3CWE6-F1
#
_cell.length_a   1.000
_cell.length_b   1.000
_cell.length_c   1.000
_cell.angle_alpha   90.00
_cell.angle_beta   90.00
_cell.angle_gamma   90.00
#
_symmetry.space_group_name_H-M   'P 1'
#
loop_
_entity.id
_entity.type
_entity.pdbx_description
1 polymer ?
#
loop_
_entity_poly.entity_id
_entity_poly.type
_entity_poly.pdbx_seq_one_letter_code
_entity_poly.pdbx_strand_id
1 'polypeptide(L)'
;MQDWDRGVIIGRDTYGKGLVQEQFEMGDGAAMRITIARYYTPVGRSIQKAYTEGREKYFWDKSQQLSDTNSVDKSTKFFTSENNRPVYGGGGIRPDLIVSKFDEAYSSVLSQIITDPKLDDFIYSYFAHNPKIFKSFGSFQEFDATLDFKGDFGKQLDAVCAGISPLYRSIVKTRPTELMLLQNYVKATLARIMFNNDGFYNVINRSDKVLKRAYEVISTDEYSKIIGGNTIKPSEGL
;
A
#
# COMPACT_ATOMS: atom_id res chain seq x y z
N MET A 1 1.75 -7.62 18.51
CA MET A 1 1.15 -8.47 17.45
C MET A 1 2.13 -9.57 17.06
N GLN A 2 3.10 -9.31 16.17
CA GLN A 2 4.04 -10.34 15.68
C GLN A 2 4.80 -11.06 16.80
N ASP A 3 5.39 -10.30 17.74
CA ASP A 3 6.21 -10.84 18.84
C ASP A 3 5.46 -11.77 19.79
N TRP A 4 4.13 -11.65 19.86
CA TRP A 4 3.26 -12.46 20.71
C TRP A 4 2.43 -13.45 19.88
N ASP A 5 2.72 -13.59 18.58
CA ASP A 5 1.96 -14.41 17.64
C ASP A 5 0.44 -14.11 17.61
N ARG A 6 0.04 -12.87 17.94
CA ARG A 6 -1.37 -12.44 17.91
C ARG A 6 -1.85 -11.99 16.54
N GLY A 7 -0.97 -11.99 15.54
CA GLY A 7 -1.31 -11.62 14.18
C GLY A 7 -0.13 -11.80 13.23
N VAL A 8 -0.48 -12.15 11.99
CA VAL A 8 0.46 -12.27 10.87
C VAL A 8 0.67 -10.90 10.24
N ILE A 9 1.93 -10.50 10.05
CA ILE A 9 2.31 -9.28 9.37
C ILE A 9 2.55 -9.59 7.88
N ILE A 10 1.85 -8.88 7.00
CA ILE A 10 1.93 -9.06 5.55
C ILE A 10 2.28 -7.72 4.91
N GLY A 11 3.20 -7.72 3.94
CA GLY A 11 3.56 -6.51 3.19
C GLY A 11 5.07 -6.41 2.98
N ARG A 12 5.65 -5.25 3.30
CA ARG A 12 7.09 -4.98 3.13
C ARG A 12 7.77 -4.60 4.42
N ASP A 13 9.09 -4.67 4.43
CA ASP A 13 9.90 -4.20 5.56
C ASP A 13 9.54 -2.76 5.92
N THR A 14 9.27 -2.54 7.20
CA THR A 14 8.99 -1.19 7.72
C THR A 14 10.25 -0.33 7.70
N TYR A 15 10.09 0.98 7.91
CA TYR A 15 11.21 1.92 7.85
C TYR A 15 12.35 1.66 8.86
N GLY A 16 12.06 1.02 10.00
CA GLY A 16 13.08 0.72 11.01
C GLY A 16 13.62 1.95 11.75
N LYS A 17 12.74 2.92 12.08
CA LYS A 17 13.06 3.99 13.04
C LYS A 17 12.66 3.55 14.44
N GLY A 18 13.68 3.27 15.25
CA GLY A 18 13.56 2.95 16.67
C GLY A 18 14.17 4.00 17.58
N LEU A 19 14.23 5.28 17.15
CA LEU A 19 14.79 6.38 17.95
C LEU A 19 13.68 7.32 18.43
N VAL A 20 13.71 7.66 19.72
CA VAL A 20 12.90 8.71 20.33
C VAL A 20 13.69 10.01 20.30
N GLN A 21 13.08 11.06 19.78
CA GLN A 21 13.71 12.37 19.68
C GLN A 21 12.85 13.42 20.39
N GLU A 22 13.48 14.20 21.26
CA GLU A 22 12.87 15.30 22.00
C GLU A 22 13.46 16.64 21.54
N GLN A 23 12.65 17.70 21.58
CA GLN A 23 13.03 19.04 21.19
C GLN A 23 13.31 19.87 22.45
N PHE A 24 14.47 20.52 22.47
CA PHE A 24 14.90 21.42 23.53
C PHE A 24 14.96 22.82 22.95
N GLU A 25 14.14 23.73 23.48
CA GLU A 25 14.15 25.13 23.10
C GLU A 25 15.42 25.81 23.60
N MET A 26 15.95 26.72 22.79
CA MET A 26 17.09 27.55 23.12
C MET A 26 16.59 28.98 23.38
N GLY A 27 17.31 29.73 24.23
CA GLY A 27 16.86 31.04 24.70
C GLY A 27 16.77 32.13 23.62
N ASP A 28 17.22 31.84 22.40
CA ASP A 28 17.18 32.70 21.22
C ASP A 28 16.02 32.34 20.24
N GLY A 29 15.14 31.42 20.63
CA GLY A 29 14.03 30.95 19.80
C GLY A 29 14.41 29.84 18.82
N ALA A 30 15.66 29.40 18.80
CA ALA A 30 16.04 28.19 18.10
C ALA A 30 15.72 26.94 18.94
N ALA A 31 15.83 25.75 18.35
CA ALA A 31 15.59 24.50 19.07
C ALA A 31 16.50 23.37 18.60
N MET A 32 16.93 22.53 19.55
CA MET A 32 17.78 21.38 19.30
C MET A 32 16.97 20.08 19.46
N ARG A 33 17.08 19.17 18.48
CA ARG A 33 16.42 17.87 18.53
C ARG A 33 17.41 16.77 18.91
N ILE A 34 17.27 16.23 20.11
CA ILE A 34 18.20 15.25 20.68
C ILE A 34 17.53 13.88 20.70
N THR A 35 18.29 12.83 20.38
CA THR A 35 17.83 11.44 20.55
C THR A 35 18.04 11.02 22.00
N ILE A 36 16.96 10.74 22.71
CA ILE A 36 16.99 10.46 24.16
C ILE A 36 16.83 8.97 24.49
N ALA A 37 16.25 8.18 23.58
CA ALA A 37 15.97 6.77 23.83
C ALA A 37 15.92 5.94 22.55
N ARG A 38 15.95 4.62 22.75
CA ARG A 38 15.79 3.61 21.71
C ARG A 38 14.58 2.72 22.02
N TYR A 39 13.79 2.41 21.00
CA TYR A 39 12.70 1.45 21.09
C TYR A 39 13.20 0.03 20.86
N TYR A 40 12.82 -0.84 21.79
CA TYR A 40 12.96 -2.28 21.70
C TYR A 40 11.56 -2.90 21.76
N THR A 41 11.35 -3.96 21.00
CA THR A 41 10.08 -4.69 21.07
C THR A 41 10.02 -5.56 22.35
N PRO A 42 8.86 -6.14 22.71
CA PRO A 42 8.74 -6.98 23.91
C PRO A 42 9.72 -8.15 24.00
N VAL A 43 10.17 -8.71 22.86
CA VAL A 43 11.19 -9.79 22.83
C VAL A 43 12.64 -9.25 22.83
N GLY A 44 12.82 -7.96 23.07
CA GLY A 44 14.13 -7.32 23.23
C GLY A 44 14.85 -6.99 21.92
N ARG A 45 14.20 -7.09 20.76
CA ARG A 45 14.84 -6.73 19.48
C ARG A 45 14.75 -5.23 19.22
N SER A 46 15.87 -4.63 18.83
CA SER A 46 15.88 -3.27 18.30
C SER A 46 15.29 -3.27 16.90
N ILE A 47 14.40 -2.33 16.60
CA ILE A 47 13.91 -2.10 15.23
C ILE A 47 14.77 -1.07 14.49
N GLN A 48 15.71 -0.41 15.18
CA GLN A 48 16.52 0.65 14.61
C GLN A 48 17.51 0.08 13.59
N LYS A 49 17.41 0.56 12.36
CA LYS A 49 18.38 0.25 11.31
C LYS A 49 19.74 0.85 11.62
N ALA A 50 20.81 0.13 11.26
CA ALA A 50 22.18 0.60 11.43
C ALA A 50 22.40 1.93 10.70
N TYR A 51 23.14 2.84 11.34
CA TYR A 51 23.50 4.16 10.83
C TYR A 51 24.99 4.45 11.06
N THR A 52 25.79 3.42 11.33
CA THR A 52 27.21 3.48 11.71
C THR A 52 28.10 4.06 10.63
N GLU A 53 27.67 4.02 9.37
CA GLU A 53 28.44 4.51 8.22
C GLU A 53 28.03 5.95 7.83
N GLY A 54 27.40 6.66 8.76
CA GLY A 54 27.06 8.07 8.59
C GLY A 54 25.66 8.31 8.03
N ARG A 55 25.21 9.55 8.21
CA ARG A 55 23.87 10.01 7.85
C ARG A 55 23.59 9.88 6.35
N GLU A 56 24.58 10.18 5.52
CA GLU A 56 24.44 10.14 4.05
C GLU A 56 24.22 8.73 3.55
N LYS A 57 25.01 7.75 4.00
CA LYS A 57 24.82 6.33 3.64
C LYS A 57 23.48 5.79 4.15
N TYR A 58 23.06 6.16 5.37
CA TYR A 58 21.73 5.80 5.87
C TYR A 58 20.59 6.28 4.96
N PHE A 59 20.67 7.52 4.45
CA PHE A 59 19.67 8.06 3.53
C PHE A 59 19.82 7.55 2.09
N TRP A 60 21.04 7.20 1.67
CA TRP A 60 21.33 6.61 0.36
C TRP A 60 20.89 5.15 0.26
N ASP A 61 21.24 4.30 1.22
CA ASP A 61 20.78 2.91 1.27
C ASP A 61 19.24 2.84 1.39
N LYS A 62 18.64 3.85 2.02
CA LYS A 62 17.18 4.04 2.04
C LYS A 62 16.61 4.37 0.65
N SER A 63 17.28 5.18 -0.16
CA SER A 63 16.80 5.50 -1.51
C SER A 63 16.95 4.30 -2.46
N GLN A 64 18.00 3.49 -2.28
CA GLN A 64 18.26 2.28 -3.09
C GLN A 64 17.38 1.07 -2.70
N GLN A 65 16.94 0.94 -1.45
CA GLN A 65 15.99 -0.13 -1.06
C GLN A 65 14.57 0.07 -1.61
N LEU A 66 14.26 1.23 -2.20
CA LEU A 66 13.05 1.37 -3.02
C LEU A 66 13.10 0.50 -4.29
N SER A 67 14.26 -0.05 -4.63
CA SER A 67 14.53 -0.83 -5.84
C SER A 67 15.23 -2.17 -5.60
N ASP A 68 15.19 -2.79 -4.42
CA ASP A 68 15.51 -4.23 -4.26
C ASP A 68 15.17 -4.76 -2.86
N THR A 69 14.48 -5.90 -2.80
CA THR A 69 14.11 -6.64 -1.56
C THR A 69 15.26 -7.41 -0.90
N ASN A 70 16.50 -7.23 -1.38
CA ASN A 70 17.63 -8.07 -0.97
C ASN A 70 18.84 -7.23 -0.56
N SER A 71 18.79 -6.61 0.62
CA SER A 71 19.99 -6.29 1.40
C SER A 71 19.62 -5.71 2.75
N VAL A 72 19.18 -6.55 3.68
CA VAL A 72 19.31 -6.21 5.09
C VAL A 72 20.02 -7.37 5.75
N ASP A 73 21.20 -7.02 6.25
CA ASP A 73 22.00 -7.75 7.21
C ASP A 73 21.10 -8.57 8.15
N LYS A 74 21.39 -9.86 8.32
CA LYS A 74 20.60 -10.75 9.19
C LYS A 74 20.90 -10.40 10.65
N SER A 75 20.49 -9.20 11.06
CA SER A 75 20.64 -8.66 12.39
C SER A 75 19.90 -9.56 13.36
N THR A 76 20.66 -10.05 14.34
CA THR A 76 20.31 -10.82 15.53
C THR A 76 18.93 -11.51 15.51
N LYS A 77 18.95 -12.85 15.52
CA LYS A 77 17.76 -13.68 15.62
C LYS A 77 17.18 -13.62 17.04
N PHE A 78 15.88 -13.40 17.13
CA PHE A 78 15.05 -13.46 18.33
C PHE A 78 13.92 -14.46 18.11
N PHE A 79 13.10 -14.67 19.14
CA PHE A 79 11.96 -15.57 19.10
C PHE A 79 10.72 -14.92 19.67
N THR A 80 9.56 -15.22 19.10
CA THR A 80 8.27 -14.81 19.65
C THR A 80 8.00 -15.47 21.01
N SER A 81 7.19 -14.82 21.85
CA SER A 81 6.97 -15.27 23.23
C SER A 81 6.11 -16.54 23.34
N GLU A 82 5.14 -16.71 22.45
CA GLU A 82 4.16 -17.81 22.53
C GLU A 82 4.64 -19.06 21.79
N ASN A 83 4.96 -18.92 20.50
CA ASN A 83 5.26 -20.08 19.64
C ASN A 83 6.74 -20.23 19.28
N ASN A 84 7.62 -19.46 19.93
CA ASN A 84 9.07 -19.52 19.74
C ASN A 84 9.50 -19.42 18.25
N ARG A 85 8.79 -18.58 17.49
CA ARG A 85 8.98 -18.43 16.04
C ARG A 85 10.11 -17.44 15.76
N PRO A 86 11.00 -17.70 14.79
CA PRO A 86 12.13 -16.82 14.55
C PRO A 86 11.70 -15.45 14.02
N VAL A 87 12.16 -14.39 14.67
CA VAL A 87 11.99 -12.99 14.25
C VAL A 87 13.34 -12.28 14.30
N TYR A 88 13.47 -11.15 13.58
CA TYR A 88 14.76 -10.49 13.37
C TYR A 88 14.73 -9.03 13.79
N GLY A 89 15.79 -8.55 14.42
CA GLY A 89 15.96 -7.12 14.76
C GLY A 89 16.67 -6.35 13.64
N GLY A 90 17.07 -5.10 13.91
CA GLY A 90 18.10 -4.32 13.21
C GLY A 90 17.77 -3.73 11.83
N GLY A 91 16.52 -3.84 11.36
CA GLY A 91 16.13 -3.33 10.04
C GLY A 91 14.66 -2.93 9.93
N GLY A 92 14.00 -2.68 11.06
CA GLY A 92 12.55 -2.57 11.15
C GLY A 92 11.85 -3.90 11.39
N ILE A 93 10.52 -3.85 11.42
CA ILE A 93 9.67 -5.04 11.42
C ILE A 93 9.68 -5.64 10.01
N ARG A 94 10.23 -6.85 9.91
CA ARG A 94 10.13 -7.73 8.75
C ARG A 94 8.78 -8.47 8.77
N PRO A 95 7.97 -8.41 7.71
CA PRO A 95 6.73 -9.18 7.61
C PRO A 95 6.95 -10.69 7.69
N ASP A 96 5.94 -11.41 8.16
CA ASP A 96 5.89 -12.86 8.10
C ASP A 96 5.71 -13.34 6.65
N LEU A 97 4.94 -12.58 5.87
CA LEU A 97 4.75 -12.79 4.43
C LEU A 97 5.10 -11.50 3.68
N ILE A 98 6.14 -11.59 2.84
CA ILE A 98 6.60 -10.45 2.05
C ILE A 98 5.81 -10.37 0.75
N VAL A 99 5.26 -9.20 0.46
CA VAL A 99 4.66 -8.85 -0.82
C VAL A 99 5.60 -7.87 -1.51
N SER A 100 6.09 -8.24 -2.69
CA SER A 100 7.09 -7.46 -3.41
C SER A 100 6.52 -6.15 -3.93
N LYS A 101 7.27 -5.04 -3.76
CA LYS A 101 6.91 -3.71 -4.25
C LYS A 101 6.89 -3.64 -5.78
N PHE A 102 7.73 -4.42 -6.45
CA PHE A 102 7.85 -4.40 -7.92
C PHE A 102 6.60 -4.90 -8.64
N ASP A 103 5.77 -5.63 -7.90
CA ASP A 103 4.51 -6.14 -8.36
C ASP A 103 3.38 -5.09 -8.26
N GLU A 104 3.60 -3.97 -7.56
CA GLU A 104 2.55 -3.02 -7.15
C GLU A 104 2.77 -1.58 -7.67
N ALA A 105 3.97 -1.25 -8.14
CA ALA A 105 4.26 0.10 -8.55
C ALA A 105 3.58 0.40 -9.89
N TYR A 106 2.70 1.41 -9.90
CA TYR A 106 2.31 2.07 -11.14
C TYR A 106 3.57 2.42 -11.93
N SER A 107 3.52 2.25 -13.26
CA SER A 107 4.55 2.84 -14.11
C SER A 107 4.62 4.33 -13.84
N SER A 108 5.77 4.97 -14.10
CA SER A 108 5.88 6.43 -13.97
C SER A 108 4.81 7.15 -14.78
N VAL A 109 4.44 6.60 -15.94
CA VAL A 109 3.38 7.12 -16.81
C VAL A 109 2.01 6.97 -16.19
N LEU A 110 1.66 5.79 -15.66
CA LEU A 110 0.38 5.59 -15.00
C LEU A 110 0.28 6.44 -13.73
N SER A 111 1.36 6.52 -12.94
CA SER A 111 1.44 7.38 -11.77
C SER A 111 1.23 8.84 -12.13
N GLN A 112 1.83 9.32 -13.22
CA GLN A 112 1.61 10.68 -13.71
C GLN A 112 0.13 10.89 -14.04
N ILE A 113 -0.51 9.95 -14.74
CA ILE A 113 -1.90 10.07 -15.18
C ILE A 113 -2.88 10.10 -14.00
N ILE A 114 -2.75 9.18 -13.04
CA ILE A 114 -3.71 9.08 -11.93
C ILE A 114 -3.54 10.18 -10.88
N THR A 115 -2.39 10.85 -10.85
CA THR A 115 -2.14 11.97 -9.92
C THR A 115 -2.36 13.33 -10.58
N ASP A 116 -2.60 13.37 -11.89
CA ASP A 116 -2.91 14.61 -12.60
C ASP A 116 -4.38 15.01 -12.37
N PRO A 117 -4.65 16.24 -11.87
CA PRO A 117 -6.01 16.71 -11.61
C PRO A 117 -6.96 16.63 -12.81
N LYS A 118 -6.43 16.70 -14.04
CA LYS A 118 -7.26 16.61 -15.26
C LYS A 118 -8.02 15.30 -15.36
N LEU A 119 -7.48 14.20 -14.80
CA LEU A 119 -8.19 12.92 -14.78
C LEU A 119 -9.40 12.99 -13.86
N ASP A 120 -9.21 13.50 -12.63
CA ASP A 120 -10.31 13.63 -11.67
C ASP A 120 -11.38 14.61 -12.19
N ASP A 121 -10.97 15.76 -12.74
CA ASP A 121 -11.86 16.74 -13.36
C ASP A 121 -12.70 16.13 -14.48
N PHE A 122 -12.08 15.29 -15.31
CA PHE A 122 -12.78 14.52 -16.33
C PHE A 122 -13.81 13.56 -15.72
N ILE A 123 -13.45 12.81 -14.69
CA ILE A 123 -14.35 11.85 -14.03
C ILE A 123 -15.58 12.57 -13.46
N TYR A 124 -15.38 13.67 -12.72
CA TYR A 124 -16.47 14.47 -12.17
C TYR A 124 -17.33 15.08 -13.28
N SER A 125 -16.70 15.64 -14.32
CA SER A 125 -17.41 16.25 -15.44
C SER A 125 -18.23 15.20 -16.19
N TYR A 126 -17.68 14.02 -16.45
CA TYR A 126 -18.38 12.94 -17.13
C TYR A 126 -19.59 12.47 -16.31
N PHE A 127 -19.42 12.33 -14.97
CA PHE A 127 -20.53 12.02 -14.07
C PHE A 127 -21.65 13.07 -14.14
N ALA A 128 -21.29 14.35 -14.03
CA ALA A 128 -22.25 15.46 -14.01
C ALA A 128 -23.02 15.62 -15.33
N HIS A 129 -22.38 15.38 -16.48
CA HIS A 129 -23.01 15.50 -17.79
C HIS A 129 -23.82 14.26 -18.22
N ASN A 130 -23.68 13.13 -17.53
CA ASN A 130 -24.38 11.88 -17.85
C ASN A 130 -25.32 11.39 -16.74
N PRO A 131 -26.19 12.24 -16.16
CA PRO A 131 -26.99 11.88 -15.00
C PRO A 131 -27.97 10.73 -15.29
N LYS A 132 -28.40 10.55 -16.54
CA LYS A 132 -29.30 9.44 -16.92
C LYS A 132 -28.64 8.07 -16.74
N ILE A 133 -27.36 7.94 -17.08
CA ILE A 133 -26.59 6.70 -16.94
C ILE A 133 -26.42 6.40 -15.46
N PHE A 134 -25.92 7.37 -14.69
CA PHE A 134 -25.61 7.14 -13.28
C PHE A 134 -26.84 7.00 -12.39
N LYS A 135 -27.98 7.64 -12.74
CA LYS A 135 -29.26 7.41 -12.04
C LYS A 135 -29.89 6.05 -12.36
N SER A 136 -29.49 5.37 -13.44
CA SER A 136 -30.00 4.04 -13.75
C SER A 136 -29.41 2.94 -12.87
N PHE A 137 -28.30 3.19 -12.17
CA PHE A 137 -27.74 2.25 -11.21
C PHE A 137 -28.44 2.43 -9.85
N GLY A 138 -29.26 1.47 -9.46
CA GLY A 138 -29.98 1.46 -8.18
C GLY A 138 -29.13 0.92 -7.02
N SER A 139 -28.02 0.24 -7.31
CA SER A 139 -27.12 -0.33 -6.32
C SER A 139 -25.65 -0.29 -6.76
N PHE A 140 -24.74 -0.51 -5.80
CA PHE A 140 -23.32 -0.68 -6.09
C PHE A 140 -23.06 -1.88 -7.01
N GLN A 141 -23.79 -2.99 -6.81
CA GLN A 141 -23.63 -4.21 -7.60
C GLN A 141 -24.02 -3.98 -9.07
N GLU A 142 -25.11 -3.26 -9.31
CA GLU A 142 -25.53 -2.89 -10.67
C GLU A 142 -24.53 -1.95 -11.34
N PHE A 143 -24.07 -0.92 -10.63
CA PHE A 143 -23.01 -0.03 -11.10
C PHE A 143 -21.74 -0.82 -11.46
N ASP A 144 -21.33 -1.74 -10.59
CA ASP A 144 -20.10 -2.50 -10.75
C ASP A 144 -20.20 -3.52 -11.90
N ALA A 145 -21.35 -4.15 -12.09
CA ALA A 145 -21.56 -5.09 -13.20
C ALA A 145 -21.71 -4.37 -14.56
N THR A 146 -22.29 -3.17 -14.58
CA THR A 146 -22.74 -2.52 -15.82
C THR A 146 -21.76 -1.47 -16.34
N LEU A 147 -21.02 -0.78 -15.48
CA LEU A 147 -20.05 0.22 -15.93
C LEU A 147 -18.92 -0.47 -16.71
N ASP A 148 -18.85 -0.17 -18.00
CA ASP A 148 -17.74 -0.55 -18.86
C ASP A 148 -16.96 0.68 -19.37
N PHE A 149 -15.74 0.42 -19.85
CA PHE A 149 -14.84 1.44 -20.40
C PHE A 149 -14.91 1.46 -21.93
N LYS A 150 -16.07 1.14 -22.51
CA LYS A 150 -16.28 1.13 -23.96
C LYS A 150 -17.05 2.37 -24.39
N GLY A 151 -17.37 2.42 -25.70
CA GLY A 151 -18.21 3.47 -26.25
C GLY A 151 -17.61 4.87 -26.10
N ASP A 152 -18.48 5.82 -25.78
CA ASP A 152 -18.12 7.23 -25.64
C ASP A 152 -17.23 7.49 -24.41
N PHE A 153 -17.57 6.88 -23.26
CA PHE A 153 -16.78 7.01 -22.03
C PHE A 153 -15.32 6.60 -22.23
N GLY A 154 -15.10 5.43 -22.83
CA GLY A 154 -13.75 4.93 -23.11
C GLY A 154 -12.97 5.83 -24.06
N LYS A 155 -13.60 6.36 -25.11
CA LYS A 155 -12.96 7.29 -26.05
C LYS A 155 -12.55 8.60 -25.40
N GLN A 156 -13.41 9.17 -24.55
CA GLN A 156 -13.10 10.41 -23.84
C GLN A 156 -12.01 10.20 -22.79
N LEU A 157 -12.05 9.08 -22.05
CA LEU A 157 -11.00 8.70 -21.10
C LEU A 157 -9.64 8.56 -21.80
N ASP A 158 -9.61 7.87 -22.95
CA ASP A 158 -8.41 7.71 -23.77
C ASP A 158 -7.85 9.08 -24.23
N ALA A 159 -8.73 10.02 -24.59
CA ALA A 159 -8.34 11.37 -25.02
C ALA A 159 -7.71 12.18 -23.87
N VAL A 160 -8.31 12.15 -22.68
CA VAL A 160 -7.79 12.85 -21.49
C VAL A 160 -6.44 12.26 -21.08
N CYS A 161 -6.33 10.93 -21.03
CA CYS A 161 -5.08 10.27 -20.65
C CYS A 161 -3.95 10.56 -21.66
N ALA A 162 -4.27 10.57 -22.96
CA ALA A 162 -3.31 10.97 -24.00
C ALA A 162 -2.91 12.45 -23.93
N GLY A 163 -3.78 13.32 -23.43
CA GLY A 163 -3.50 14.73 -23.19
C GLY A 163 -2.63 14.98 -21.95
N ILE A 164 -2.69 14.09 -20.95
CA ILE A 164 -1.83 14.14 -19.75
C ILE A 164 -0.43 13.63 -20.06
N SER A 165 -0.33 12.48 -20.74
CA SER A 165 0.96 11.88 -21.08
C SER A 165 1.00 11.37 -22.52
N PRO A 166 1.99 11.80 -23.33
CA PRO A 166 2.14 11.30 -24.71
C PRO A 166 2.45 9.80 -24.76
N LEU A 167 2.96 9.22 -23.66
CA LEU A 167 3.28 7.81 -23.54
C LEU A 167 2.08 6.93 -23.14
N TYR A 168 0.91 7.52 -22.89
CA TYR A 168 -0.31 6.78 -22.54
C TYR A 168 -0.61 5.65 -23.54
N ARG A 169 -0.56 5.97 -24.84
CA ARG A 169 -0.91 5.02 -25.91
C ARG A 169 0.10 3.87 -26.04
N SER A 170 1.37 4.11 -25.76
CA SER A 170 2.43 3.11 -25.94
C SER A 170 2.69 2.26 -24.70
N ILE A 171 2.33 2.76 -23.50
CA ILE A 171 2.60 2.10 -22.22
C ILE A 171 1.30 1.65 -21.53
N VAL A 172 0.43 2.58 -21.16
CA VAL A 172 -0.76 2.26 -20.35
C VAL A 172 -1.79 1.51 -21.17
N LYS A 173 -2.07 1.95 -22.41
CA LYS A 173 -3.11 1.36 -23.25
C LYS A 173 -2.76 -0.04 -23.78
N THR A 174 -1.47 -0.32 -23.96
CA THR A 174 -0.97 -1.58 -24.55
C THR A 174 -0.69 -2.65 -23.49
N ARG A 175 -0.41 -2.26 -22.25
CA ARG A 175 -0.11 -3.20 -21.15
C ARG A 175 -1.39 -3.51 -20.37
N PRO A 176 -1.90 -4.76 -20.39
CA PRO A 176 -3.16 -5.12 -19.75
C PRO A 176 -3.23 -4.75 -18.26
N THR A 177 -2.14 -4.97 -17.53
CA THR A 177 -2.07 -4.63 -16.09
C THR A 177 -2.20 -3.13 -15.86
N GLU A 178 -1.55 -2.29 -16.66
CA GLU A 178 -1.63 -0.83 -16.48
C GLU A 178 -3.02 -0.29 -16.85
N LEU A 179 -3.60 -0.79 -17.94
CA LEU A 179 -4.96 -0.43 -18.32
C LEU A 179 -5.98 -0.84 -17.25
N MET A 180 -5.85 -2.05 -16.71
CA MET A 180 -6.70 -2.55 -15.62
C MET A 180 -6.58 -1.66 -14.37
N LEU A 181 -5.37 -1.24 -14.00
CA LEU A 181 -5.14 -0.36 -12.85
C LEU A 181 -5.72 1.04 -13.05
N LEU A 182 -5.56 1.62 -14.24
CA LEU A 182 -6.20 2.90 -14.60
C LEU A 182 -7.73 2.78 -14.49
N GLN A 183 -8.31 1.74 -15.08
CA GLN A 183 -9.74 1.49 -15.03
C GLN A 183 -10.24 1.27 -13.60
N ASN A 184 -9.47 0.56 -12.77
CA ASN A 184 -9.81 0.36 -11.37
C ASN A 184 -9.83 1.70 -10.60
N TYR A 185 -8.83 2.57 -10.84
CA TYR A 185 -8.81 3.92 -10.26
C TYR A 185 -10.04 4.74 -10.68
N VAL A 186 -10.30 4.83 -11.99
CA VAL A 186 -11.43 5.60 -12.53
C VAL A 186 -12.76 5.09 -11.98
N LYS A 187 -12.95 3.76 -11.95
CA LYS A 187 -14.15 3.13 -11.39
C LYS A 187 -14.29 3.39 -9.90
N ALA A 188 -13.20 3.34 -9.13
CA ALA A 188 -13.22 3.63 -7.71
C ALA A 188 -13.61 5.08 -7.44
N THR A 189 -13.09 6.03 -8.22
CA THR A 189 -13.45 7.46 -8.10
C THR A 189 -14.93 7.69 -8.44
N LEU A 190 -15.46 7.08 -9.49
CA LEU A 190 -16.90 7.11 -9.78
C LEU A 190 -17.72 6.47 -8.65
N ALA A 191 -17.27 5.34 -8.11
CA ALA A 191 -17.91 4.68 -6.98
C ALA A 191 -17.89 5.57 -5.72
N ARG A 192 -16.86 6.38 -5.53
CA ARG A 192 -16.80 7.38 -4.46
C ARG A 192 -17.91 8.42 -4.58
N ILE A 193 -18.11 8.93 -5.80
CA ILE A 193 -19.12 9.95 -6.08
C ILE A 193 -20.52 9.38 -5.80
N MET A 194 -20.76 8.12 -6.17
CA MET A 194 -22.09 7.50 -6.05
C MET A 194 -22.39 6.90 -4.67
N PHE A 195 -21.38 6.30 -4.03
CA PHE A 195 -21.54 5.44 -2.85
C PHE A 195 -20.54 5.77 -1.73
N ASN A 196 -19.96 6.98 -1.74
CA ASN A 196 -18.98 7.45 -0.77
C ASN A 196 -17.74 6.53 -0.64
N ASN A 197 -17.05 6.61 0.49
CA ASN A 197 -15.84 5.85 0.73
C ASN A 197 -16.05 4.33 0.65
N ASP A 198 -17.24 3.83 1.00
CA ASP A 198 -17.53 2.40 0.95
C ASP A 198 -17.47 1.88 -0.50
N GLY A 199 -18.05 2.62 -1.46
CA GLY A 199 -17.93 2.29 -2.88
C GLY A 199 -16.50 2.39 -3.39
N PHE A 200 -15.78 3.42 -2.97
CA PHE A 200 -14.38 3.61 -3.35
C PHE A 200 -13.50 2.43 -2.92
N TYR A 201 -13.54 2.07 -1.63
CA TYR A 201 -12.70 1.01 -1.08
C TYR A 201 -13.10 -0.38 -1.57
N ASN A 202 -14.39 -0.61 -1.86
CA ASN A 202 -14.83 -1.86 -2.49
C ASN A 202 -14.20 -2.08 -3.89
N VAL A 203 -13.85 -1.01 -4.61
CA VAL A 203 -13.27 -1.10 -5.95
C VAL A 203 -11.74 -1.01 -5.92
N ILE A 204 -11.17 0.03 -5.28
CA ILE A 204 -9.72 0.28 -5.36
C ILE A 204 -8.90 -0.88 -4.77
N ASN A 205 -9.42 -1.54 -3.73
CA ASN A 205 -8.75 -2.62 -3.02
C ASN A 205 -8.67 -3.91 -3.85
N ARG A 206 -9.41 -4.03 -4.95
CA ARG A 206 -9.40 -5.23 -5.82
C ARG A 206 -8.06 -5.43 -6.54
N SER A 207 -7.33 -4.34 -6.77
CA SER A 207 -5.99 -4.39 -7.34
C SER A 207 -4.89 -4.41 -6.28
N ASP A 208 -5.23 -4.30 -5.00
CA ASP A 208 -4.26 -4.27 -3.91
C ASP A 208 -3.77 -5.71 -3.61
N LYS A 209 -2.50 -5.96 -3.95
CA LYS A 209 -1.90 -7.28 -3.78
C LYS A 209 -1.67 -7.64 -2.31
N VAL A 210 -1.45 -6.65 -1.43
CA VAL A 210 -1.31 -6.88 0.02
C VAL A 210 -2.65 -7.34 0.59
N LEU A 211 -3.74 -6.67 0.24
CA LEU A 211 -5.08 -7.06 0.69
C LEU A 211 -5.51 -8.40 0.11
N LYS A 212 -5.23 -8.66 -1.17
CA LYS A 212 -5.49 -9.96 -1.78
C LYS A 212 -4.72 -11.07 -1.06
N ARG A 213 -3.44 -10.86 -0.77
CA ARG A 213 -2.63 -11.83 -0.04
C ARG A 213 -3.12 -12.03 1.39
N ALA A 214 -3.53 -10.95 2.07
CA ALA A 214 -4.10 -11.03 3.40
C ALA A 214 -5.40 -11.86 3.42
N TYR A 215 -6.27 -11.64 2.42
CA TYR A 215 -7.49 -12.41 2.26
C TYR A 215 -7.20 -13.90 2.04
N GLU A 216 -6.27 -14.24 1.14
CA GLU A 216 -5.85 -15.63 0.89
C GLU A 216 -5.34 -16.31 2.17
N VAL A 217 -4.54 -15.60 2.96
CA VAL A 217 -3.94 -16.13 4.20
C VAL A 217 -5.00 -16.37 5.27
N ILE A 218 -5.94 -15.44 5.45
CA ILE A 218 -7.02 -15.57 6.44
C ILE A 218 -8.08 -16.60 6.00
N SER A 219 -8.29 -16.76 4.69
CA SER A 219 -9.28 -17.70 4.13
C SER A 219 -8.80 -19.15 4.11
N THR A 220 -7.52 -19.40 4.41
CA THR A 220 -6.91 -20.74 4.39
C THR A 220 -6.31 -21.09 5.76
N ASP A 221 -5.82 -22.32 5.91
CA ASP A 221 -5.10 -22.72 7.13
C ASP A 221 -3.69 -22.10 7.21
N GLU A 222 -3.27 -21.31 6.22
CA GLU A 222 -1.96 -20.66 6.20
C GLU A 222 -1.77 -19.73 7.40
N TYR A 223 -2.78 -18.93 7.77
CA TYR A 223 -2.73 -18.07 8.95
C TYR A 223 -2.38 -18.88 10.22
N SER A 224 -3.16 -19.92 10.49
CA SER A 224 -2.97 -20.79 11.66
C SER A 224 -1.62 -21.51 11.65
N LYS A 225 -1.12 -21.92 10.47
CA LYS A 225 0.22 -22.52 10.34
C LYS A 225 1.33 -21.55 10.69
N ILE A 226 1.18 -20.27 10.35
CA ILE A 226 2.17 -19.23 10.68
C ILE A 226 2.21 -18.98 12.19
N ILE A 227 1.05 -18.91 12.85
CA ILE A 227 0.95 -18.63 14.30
C ILE A 227 0.94 -19.88 15.19
N GLY A 228 1.42 -21.04 14.72
CA GLY A 228 1.67 -22.19 15.60
C GLY A 228 0.47 -23.10 15.93
N GLY A 229 -0.60 -23.07 15.14
CA GLY A 229 -1.58 -24.17 15.05
C GLY A 229 -2.69 -24.24 16.10
N ASN A 230 -2.64 -23.48 17.20
CA ASN A 230 -3.75 -23.41 18.15
C ASN A 230 -4.78 -22.36 17.71
N THR A 231 -5.72 -22.80 16.89
CA THR A 231 -7.00 -22.16 16.50
C THR A 231 -7.26 -20.75 17.03
N ILE A 232 -6.97 -19.75 16.20
CA ILE A 232 -7.80 -18.55 16.08
C ILE A 232 -7.84 -18.22 14.59
N LYS A 233 -8.74 -18.86 13.83
CA LYS A 233 -9.26 -18.17 12.64
C LYS A 233 -9.85 -16.85 13.15
N PRO A 234 -9.59 -15.70 12.51
CA PRO A 234 -10.40 -14.52 12.76
C PRO A 234 -11.86 -14.95 12.63
N SER A 235 -12.67 -14.70 13.65
CA SER A 235 -14.11 -14.98 13.61
C SER A 235 -14.67 -14.46 12.28
N GLU A 236 -15.55 -15.23 11.61
CA GLU A 236 -16.17 -14.95 10.30
C GLU A 236 -17.00 -13.65 10.29
N GLY A 237 -16.35 -12.52 10.50
CA GLY A 237 -16.96 -11.21 10.67
C GLY A 237 -15.99 -10.12 10.25
N LEU A 238 -15.75 -10.04 8.95
CA LEU A 238 -15.34 -8.84 8.23
C LEU A 238 -16.25 -8.68 7.01
#